data_AF-A0A7J9X0W7-F1
#
_entry.id   AF-A0A7J9X0W7-F1
#
_cell.length_a   1.000
_cell.length_b   1.000
_cell.length_c   1.000
_cell.angle_alpha   90.00
_cell.angle_beta   90.00
_cell.angle_gamma   90.00
#
_symmetry.space_group_name_H-M   'P 1'
#
loop_
_entity.id
_entity.type
_entity.pdbx_description
1 polymer ?
#
loop_
_entity_poly.entity_id
_entity_poly.type
_entity_poly.pdbx_seq_one_letter_code
_entity_poly.pdbx_strand_id
1 'polypeptide(L)'
;MRWPCPGPPRSASGAAGRIPPAPAPSLCGRPLWSLVAAWLDILEPGSFLRRVPSCDGRGPCLRAEVIGVGTELLLGQIANTNAKHISTALATIGVDVLWHTAVGDNLGRIEEAVRTATGRSEAVIITGGLGPTSDDITAEGVAAATGRSLIRDDLLAARIRGFFESRGRAMAESNLKQADLPEGATPIEAEGTAPGFYVEHDDAVIFCLPGVPWEMDAMLAKTVLPVLRERSGDAVTVSRHVLTVGVGESAVAHAIADIVDAQTNPTIAFLAGGGVARVRLTAKAPDEARAEALIQPVEAAIRDRLGDAALEPGEDSVVGVFSSLARGHNLKVAAAESLTGGLLGANLTEAEGASDFFHGSLVCYSTEAKRAVAGVDPAILDEHGAVSAECAAALAEAAARRFGADVGVATTGVAGPAEQEGHAPGTIFVGAHLRGQTEARRVQGYGNRSNMRVIALNSALDLARRMIVDSSKP
;
A
#
# COMPACT_ATOMS: atom_id res chain seq x y z
N MET A 1 22.66 38.94 64.87
CA MET A 1 23.77 39.91 65.08
C MET A 1 23.67 40.99 64.01
N ARG A 2 23.82 42.26 64.38
CA ARG A 2 23.51 43.49 63.60
C ARG A 2 24.64 43.88 62.63
N TRP A 3 24.34 44.62 61.55
CA TRP A 3 24.81 45.99 61.17
C TRP A 3 24.40 46.36 59.69
N PRO A 4 24.38 47.65 59.25
CA PRO A 4 23.18 48.38 58.79
C PRO A 4 23.19 48.91 57.34
N CYS A 5 22.05 49.46 56.89
CA CYS A 5 21.90 50.25 55.66
C CYS A 5 22.49 51.67 55.76
N PRO A 6 23.03 52.23 54.67
CA PRO A 6 23.19 53.67 54.48
C PRO A 6 22.02 54.29 53.70
N GLY A 7 21.56 55.47 54.15
CA GLY A 7 20.50 56.26 53.51
C GLY A 7 20.94 57.05 52.26
N PRO A 8 20.02 57.75 51.58
CA PRO A 8 20.26 58.35 50.27
C PRO A 8 20.77 59.80 50.37
N PRO A 9 21.48 60.32 49.33
CA PRO A 9 21.74 61.75 49.20
C PRO A 9 20.69 62.47 48.35
N ARG A 10 20.65 63.79 48.55
CA ARG A 10 19.69 64.79 48.07
C ARG A 10 19.95 65.27 46.63
N SER A 11 18.90 65.89 46.10
CA SER A 11 18.69 66.59 44.82
C SER A 11 19.74 67.63 44.39
N ALA A 12 19.92 67.78 43.06
CA ALA A 12 20.18 69.07 42.41
C ALA A 12 19.67 69.07 40.94
N SER A 13 19.19 70.24 40.54
CA SER A 13 18.51 70.67 39.32
C SER A 13 19.34 70.68 38.02
N GLY A 14 18.68 70.54 36.86
CA GLY A 14 19.24 70.92 35.55
C GLY A 14 18.37 70.49 34.36
N ALA A 15 17.89 71.46 33.58
CA ALA A 15 16.93 71.33 32.49
C ALA A 15 17.47 70.67 31.20
N ALA A 16 16.63 69.87 30.52
CA ALA A 16 16.43 69.82 29.05
C ALA A 16 15.58 68.58 28.68
N GLY A 17 14.36 68.82 28.18
CA GLY A 17 13.42 67.76 27.79
C GLY A 17 13.82 67.02 26.52
N ARG A 18 14.34 65.81 26.66
CA ARG A 18 14.21 64.70 25.71
C ARG A 18 13.86 63.47 26.53
N ILE A 19 12.76 62.79 26.18
CA ILE A 19 12.24 61.60 26.85
C ILE A 19 13.26 60.46 26.70
N PRO A 20 13.88 59.95 27.79
CA PRO A 20 14.62 58.70 27.80
C PRO A 20 13.72 57.54 28.30
N PRO A 21 14.09 56.28 28.05
CA PRO A 21 13.28 55.12 28.39
C PRO A 21 13.14 54.93 29.90
N ALA A 22 12.01 54.36 30.31
CA ALA A 22 11.71 54.04 31.70
C ALA A 22 12.74 53.07 32.33
N PRO A 23 13.02 53.20 33.64
CA PRO A 23 13.98 52.36 34.34
C PRO A 23 13.45 50.94 34.57
N ALA A 24 14.36 49.97 34.56
CA ALA A 24 14.10 48.59 34.96
C ALA A 24 13.53 48.53 36.39
N PRO A 25 12.43 47.81 36.64
CA PRO A 25 11.93 47.62 38.00
C PRO A 25 12.83 46.66 38.78
N SER A 26 13.24 47.13 39.96
CA SER A 26 13.93 46.39 41.01
C SER A 26 13.16 45.13 41.43
N LEU A 27 13.81 43.98 41.35
CA LEU A 27 13.36 42.71 41.92
C LEU A 27 13.62 42.71 43.43
N CYS A 28 12.61 43.07 44.23
CA CYS A 28 12.61 42.72 45.65
C CYS A 28 11.17 42.52 46.13
N GLY A 29 10.82 41.27 46.49
CA GLY A 29 9.60 40.96 47.23
C GLY A 29 8.44 40.30 46.47
N ARG A 30 8.71 39.32 45.58
CA ARG A 30 7.64 38.42 45.08
C ARG A 30 7.95 36.94 45.43
N PRO A 31 6.92 36.13 45.73
CA PRO A 31 7.10 34.75 46.20
C PRO A 31 7.72 33.85 45.12
N LEU A 32 8.45 32.81 45.56
CA LEU A 32 9.32 31.94 44.74
C LEU A 32 8.65 31.24 43.53
N TRP A 33 7.31 31.29 43.41
CA TRP A 33 6.57 30.78 42.25
C TRP A 33 6.41 31.81 41.12
N SER A 34 6.65 33.10 41.38
CA SER A 34 6.51 34.19 40.40
C SER A 34 7.76 34.42 39.53
N LEU A 35 8.86 33.71 39.79
CA LEU A 35 10.05 33.62 38.93
C LEU A 35 10.02 32.39 37.99
N VAL A 36 9.04 31.50 38.15
CA VAL A 36 8.82 30.36 37.23
C VAL A 36 7.86 30.73 36.10
N ALA A 37 6.94 31.67 36.34
CA ALA A 37 5.99 32.15 35.33
C ALA A 37 6.59 33.13 34.30
N ALA A 38 7.79 33.68 34.54
CA ALA A 38 8.48 34.58 33.61
C ALA A 38 9.57 33.89 32.76
N TRP A 39 9.79 32.58 32.97
CA TRP A 39 10.66 31.74 32.15
C TRP A 39 9.88 30.86 31.16
N LEU A 40 8.55 30.80 31.32
CA LEU A 40 7.64 30.01 30.48
C LEU A 40 7.03 30.79 29.29
N ASP A 41 7.33 32.09 29.16
CA ASP A 41 6.87 32.95 28.03
C ASP A 41 8.04 33.34 27.07
N ILE A 42 9.21 32.69 27.16
CA ILE A 42 10.35 32.86 26.22
C ILE A 42 10.70 31.52 25.54
N LEU A 43 9.69 30.69 25.33
CA LEU A 43 9.74 29.61 24.35
C LEU A 43 8.47 29.75 23.52
N GLU A 44 8.50 30.66 22.54
CA GLU A 44 7.63 30.48 21.39
C GLU A 44 7.86 29.06 20.88
N PRO A 45 6.83 28.21 20.75
CA PRO A 45 6.93 27.12 19.82
C PRO A 45 7.09 27.81 18.47
N GLY A 46 8.32 27.78 17.94
CA GLY A 46 8.57 28.12 16.56
C GLY A 46 7.50 27.42 15.73
N SER A 47 6.84 28.18 14.87
CA SER A 47 5.90 27.69 13.87
C SER A 47 6.62 26.67 12.99
N PHE A 48 6.60 25.40 13.39
CA PHE A 48 7.47 24.37 12.82
C PHE A 48 6.92 23.71 11.55
N LEU A 49 5.70 24.05 11.11
CA LEU A 49 5.13 23.55 9.85
C LEU A 49 4.26 24.64 9.22
N ARG A 50 4.67 25.14 8.05
CA ARG A 50 3.80 26.00 7.23
C ARG A 50 2.71 25.13 6.62
N ARG A 51 1.46 25.37 7.01
CA ARG A 51 0.28 24.77 6.36
C ARG A 51 0.24 25.17 4.89
N VAL A 52 0.01 24.20 4.01
CA VAL A 52 -0.15 24.42 2.57
C VAL A 52 -1.47 25.15 2.29
N PRO A 53 -1.51 26.17 1.41
CA PRO A 53 -2.75 26.84 1.02
C PRO A 53 -3.77 25.87 0.37
N SER A 54 -5.06 26.17 0.53
CA SER A 54 -6.15 25.38 -0.06
C SER A 54 -6.14 25.44 -1.59
N CYS A 55 -6.17 24.29 -2.26
CA CYS A 55 -6.34 24.22 -3.72
C CYS A 55 -7.83 24.39 -4.10
N ASP A 56 -8.10 25.23 -5.10
CA ASP A 56 -9.34 25.42 -5.87
C ASP A 56 -10.53 24.48 -5.53
N GLY A 57 -11.20 24.72 -4.41
CA GLY A 57 -12.43 24.02 -4.01
C GLY A 57 -12.30 22.53 -3.66
N ARG A 58 -11.08 21.97 -3.57
CA ARG A 58 -10.83 20.53 -3.30
C ARG A 58 -10.21 20.21 -1.94
N GLY A 59 -10.07 21.20 -1.06
CA GLY A 59 -9.36 21.06 0.23
C GLY A 59 -7.83 21.20 0.08
N PRO A 60 -7.07 21.22 1.19
CA PRO A 60 -5.60 21.24 1.13
C PRO A 60 -5.11 19.93 0.51
N CYS A 61 -4.29 20.02 -0.54
CA CYS A 61 -3.73 18.83 -1.18
C CYS A 61 -2.23 18.99 -1.37
N LEU A 62 -1.47 18.30 -0.53
CA LEU A 62 -0.01 18.18 -0.67
C LEU A 62 0.28 17.41 -1.96
N ARG A 63 1.16 17.93 -2.82
CA ARG A 63 1.56 17.26 -4.06
C ARG A 63 2.90 16.58 -3.84
N ALA A 64 2.99 15.34 -4.31
CA ALA A 64 4.19 14.53 -4.22
C ALA A 64 4.72 14.13 -5.60
N GLU A 65 6.02 13.89 -5.65
CA GLU A 65 6.71 13.25 -6.77
C GLU A 65 7.55 12.08 -6.26
N VAL A 66 7.58 11.00 -7.04
CA VAL A 66 8.38 9.81 -6.71
C VAL A 66 9.54 9.69 -7.70
N ILE A 67 10.76 9.57 -7.20
CA ILE A 67 11.97 9.36 -8.00
C ILE A 67 12.53 7.97 -7.70
N GLY A 68 12.57 7.09 -8.69
CA GLY A 68 13.29 5.82 -8.62
C GLY A 68 14.71 5.98 -9.16
N VAL A 69 15.72 5.75 -8.33
CA VAL A 69 17.14 5.78 -8.70
C VAL A 69 17.62 4.35 -8.92
N GLY A 70 18.14 4.08 -10.12
CA GLY A 70 18.73 2.79 -10.47
C GLY A 70 18.81 2.60 -11.98
N THR A 71 20.00 2.31 -12.49
CA THR A 71 20.25 2.08 -13.92
C THR A 71 19.46 0.87 -14.44
N GLU A 72 19.28 -0.15 -13.60
CA GLU A 72 18.49 -1.36 -13.86
C GLU A 72 17.00 -1.05 -14.13
N LEU A 73 16.46 0.05 -13.57
CA LEU A 73 15.11 0.53 -13.87
C LEU A 73 15.03 1.03 -15.32
N LEU A 74 16.05 1.79 -15.75
CA LEU A 74 16.11 2.32 -17.12
C LEU A 74 16.43 1.24 -18.17
N LEU A 75 17.19 0.22 -17.78
CA LEU A 75 17.47 -0.94 -18.62
C LEU A 75 16.30 -1.94 -18.68
N GLY A 76 15.25 -1.73 -17.88
CA GLY A 76 14.08 -2.61 -17.81
C GLY A 76 14.39 -4.00 -17.24
N GLN A 77 15.48 -4.14 -16.47
CA GLN A 77 15.84 -5.39 -15.80
C GLN A 77 14.89 -5.69 -14.65
N ILE A 78 14.40 -4.64 -13.99
CA ILE A 78 13.36 -4.70 -12.97
C ILE A 78 12.31 -3.63 -13.26
N ALA A 79 11.06 -3.90 -12.87
CA ALA A 79 10.00 -2.90 -12.89
C ALA A 79 10.13 -1.96 -11.69
N ASN A 80 9.76 -0.69 -11.84
CA ASN A 80 9.69 0.27 -10.74
C ASN A 80 8.47 0.01 -9.85
N THR A 81 8.48 -1.11 -9.13
CA THR A 81 7.40 -1.48 -8.20
C THR A 81 7.37 -0.56 -6.98
N ASN A 82 8.52 -0.04 -6.52
CA ASN A 82 8.57 0.85 -5.36
C ASN A 82 7.72 2.11 -5.59
N ALA A 83 7.74 2.69 -6.79
CA ALA A 83 6.86 3.82 -7.09
C ALA A 83 5.37 3.47 -6.99
N LYS A 84 4.96 2.25 -7.35
CA LYS A 84 3.59 1.77 -7.12
C LYS A 84 3.27 1.70 -5.62
N HIS A 85 4.17 1.13 -4.81
CA HIS A 85 3.97 0.99 -3.36
C HIS A 85 3.89 2.35 -2.67
N ILE A 86 4.83 3.26 -2.97
CA ILE A 86 4.86 4.62 -2.44
C ILE A 86 3.57 5.36 -2.79
N SER A 87 3.15 5.35 -4.05
CA SER A 87 1.94 6.07 -4.47
C SER A 87 0.66 5.48 -3.88
N THR A 88 0.61 4.16 -3.70
CA THR A 88 -0.51 3.50 -3.01
C THR A 88 -0.60 3.97 -1.55
N ALA A 89 0.53 4.01 -0.85
CA ALA A 89 0.58 4.44 0.55
C ALA A 89 0.27 5.95 0.71
N LEU A 90 0.82 6.80 -0.15
CA LEU A 90 0.55 8.25 -0.13
C LEU A 90 -0.92 8.57 -0.42
N ALA A 91 -1.57 7.80 -1.30
CA ALA A 91 -2.99 7.95 -1.57
C ALA A 91 -3.84 7.73 -0.30
N THR A 92 -3.44 6.84 0.62
CA THR A 92 -4.16 6.60 1.89
C THR A 92 -4.18 7.81 2.83
N ILE A 93 -3.31 8.78 2.59
CA ILE A 93 -3.17 9.99 3.41
C ILE A 93 -3.51 11.27 2.65
N GLY A 94 -4.12 11.13 1.46
CA GLY A 94 -4.58 12.27 0.65
C GLY A 94 -3.50 13.09 -0.04
N VAL A 95 -2.28 12.57 -0.08
CA VAL A 95 -1.17 13.16 -0.83
C VAL A 95 -1.26 12.73 -2.30
N ASP A 96 -1.37 13.70 -3.20
CA ASP A 96 -1.50 13.43 -4.64
C ASP A 96 -0.12 13.28 -5.28
N VAL A 97 0.20 12.07 -5.75
CA VAL A 97 1.41 11.84 -6.54
C VAL A 97 1.15 12.23 -7.99
N LEU A 98 1.84 13.27 -8.46
CA LEU A 98 1.62 13.82 -9.80
C LEU A 98 2.59 13.28 -10.85
N TRP A 99 3.79 12.86 -10.41
CA TRP A 99 4.87 12.44 -11.29
C TRP A 99 5.63 11.26 -10.71
N HIS A 100 5.99 10.32 -11.58
CA HIS A 100 7.00 9.31 -11.33
C HIS A 100 8.16 9.56 -12.29
N THR A 101 9.37 9.66 -11.76
CA THR A 101 10.60 9.84 -12.53
C THR A 101 11.53 8.66 -12.24
N ALA A 102 12.10 8.05 -13.28
CA ALA A 102 13.15 7.05 -13.13
C ALA A 102 14.47 7.66 -13.63
N VAL A 103 15.54 7.53 -12.85
CA VAL A 103 16.87 8.07 -13.18
C VAL A 103 17.94 7.01 -12.96
N GLY A 104 18.96 7.01 -13.82
CA GLY A 104 20.12 6.15 -13.65
C GLY A 104 21.12 6.76 -12.67
N ASP A 105 22.08 5.94 -12.23
CA ASP A 105 23.08 6.25 -11.20
C ASP A 105 24.14 7.23 -11.71
N ASN A 106 23.73 8.49 -11.91
CA ASN A 106 24.58 9.58 -12.34
C ASN A 106 24.25 10.85 -11.57
N LEU A 107 25.29 11.44 -10.96
CA LEU A 107 25.14 12.57 -10.06
C LEU A 107 24.34 13.74 -10.67
N GLY A 108 24.69 14.15 -11.89
CA GLY A 108 24.03 15.27 -12.56
C GLY A 108 22.56 14.99 -12.89
N ARG A 109 22.23 13.73 -13.24
CA ARG A 109 20.84 13.33 -13.51
C ARG A 109 20.00 13.30 -12.25
N ILE A 110 20.55 12.79 -11.15
CA ILE A 110 19.87 12.79 -9.85
C ILE A 110 19.67 14.23 -9.40
N GLU A 111 20.69 15.08 -9.48
CA GLU A 111 20.59 16.50 -9.15
C GLU A 111 19.48 17.20 -9.94
N GLU A 112 19.47 17.05 -11.27
CA GLU A 112 18.47 17.66 -12.15
C GLU A 112 17.05 17.19 -11.81
N ALA A 113 16.87 15.89 -11.57
CA ALA A 113 15.58 15.32 -11.22
C ALA A 113 15.08 15.83 -9.86
N VAL A 114 15.95 15.90 -8.85
CA VAL A 114 15.62 16.44 -7.53
C VAL A 114 15.21 17.90 -7.63
N ARG A 115 16.00 18.75 -8.31
CA ARG A 115 15.67 20.18 -8.50
C ARG A 115 14.36 20.37 -9.26
N THR A 116 14.10 19.54 -10.27
CA THR A 116 12.85 19.59 -11.04
C THR A 116 11.67 19.22 -10.17
N ALA A 117 11.79 18.16 -9.37
CA ALA A 117 10.73 17.67 -8.49
C ALA A 117 10.39 18.67 -7.38
N THR A 118 11.39 19.24 -6.71
CA THR A 118 11.17 20.25 -5.65
C THR A 118 10.59 21.56 -6.20
N GLY A 119 10.83 21.88 -7.48
CA GLY A 119 10.25 23.04 -8.14
C GLY A 119 8.74 22.94 -8.41
N ARG A 120 8.13 21.75 -8.28
CA ARG A 120 6.70 21.53 -8.62
C ARG A 120 5.90 20.70 -7.61
N SER A 121 6.54 20.18 -6.57
CA SER A 121 5.93 19.32 -5.56
C SER A 121 6.42 19.69 -4.16
N GLU A 122 5.52 19.67 -3.18
CA GLU A 122 5.84 19.93 -1.77
C GLU A 122 6.47 18.71 -1.06
N ALA A 123 6.36 17.53 -1.66
CA ALA A 123 7.03 16.31 -1.19
C ALA A 123 7.73 15.59 -2.34
N VAL A 124 8.96 15.14 -2.11
CA VAL A 124 9.72 14.33 -3.06
C VAL A 124 10.16 13.06 -2.34
N ILE A 125 9.76 11.89 -2.84
CA ILE A 125 10.14 10.60 -2.27
C ILE A 125 11.08 9.91 -3.26
N ILE A 126 12.32 9.72 -2.85
CA ILE A 126 13.38 9.08 -3.63
C ILE A 126 13.61 7.68 -3.08
N THR A 127 13.72 6.68 -3.95
CA THR A 127 14.03 5.30 -3.59
C THR A 127 15.16 4.75 -4.44
N GLY A 128 16.14 4.11 -3.79
CA GLY A 128 17.33 3.56 -4.44
C GLY A 128 18.59 4.42 -4.23
N GLY A 129 19.76 3.81 -4.48
CA GLY A 129 21.06 4.49 -4.43
C GLY A 129 21.57 4.90 -3.03
N LEU A 130 21.15 4.19 -1.97
CA LEU A 130 21.59 4.40 -0.57
C LEU A 130 22.48 3.28 0.00
N GLY A 131 22.84 2.31 -0.84
CA GLY A 131 23.75 1.24 -0.46
C GLY A 131 25.21 1.71 -0.32
N PRO A 132 26.15 0.77 -0.12
CA PRO A 132 27.55 1.07 0.08
C PRO A 132 28.39 1.07 -1.22
N THR A 133 27.83 0.82 -2.41
CA THR A 133 28.62 0.69 -3.65
C THR A 133 28.86 2.02 -4.34
N SER A 134 29.77 2.09 -5.31
CA SER A 134 30.18 3.36 -5.94
C SER A 134 29.09 4.03 -6.78
N ASP A 135 28.08 3.27 -7.20
CA ASP A 135 26.88 3.70 -7.90
C ASP A 135 25.75 4.15 -6.96
N ASP A 136 25.82 3.86 -5.66
CA ASP A 136 24.86 4.37 -4.68
C ASP A 136 25.12 5.84 -4.34
N ILE A 137 24.70 6.76 -5.22
CA ILE A 137 25.04 8.18 -5.13
C ILE A 137 23.82 9.11 -4.88
N THR A 138 22.75 8.58 -4.29
CA THR A 138 21.52 9.36 -4.03
C THR A 138 21.76 10.46 -3.00
N ALA A 139 22.52 10.18 -1.93
CA ALA A 139 22.82 11.18 -0.90
C ALA A 139 23.62 12.36 -1.48
N GLU A 140 24.62 12.06 -2.31
CA GLU A 140 25.44 13.02 -3.05
C GLU A 140 24.58 13.87 -4.00
N GLY A 141 23.65 13.23 -4.74
CA GLY A 141 22.75 13.93 -5.66
C GLY A 141 21.79 14.89 -4.95
N VAL A 142 21.25 14.50 -3.80
CA VAL A 142 20.41 15.37 -2.98
C VAL A 142 21.24 16.50 -2.35
N ALA A 143 22.45 16.22 -1.87
CA ALA A 143 23.36 17.25 -1.38
C ALA A 143 23.68 18.29 -2.46
N ALA A 144 23.99 17.86 -3.69
CA ALA A 144 24.23 18.75 -4.82
C ALA A 144 22.99 19.59 -5.17
N ALA A 145 21.81 18.97 -5.25
CA ALA A 145 20.56 19.66 -5.57
C ALA A 145 20.18 20.72 -4.53
N THR A 146 20.42 20.44 -3.25
CA THR A 146 20.09 21.31 -2.12
C THR A 146 21.20 22.29 -1.75
N GLY A 147 22.37 22.21 -2.42
CA GLY A 147 23.53 23.07 -2.16
C GLY A 147 24.21 22.79 -0.81
N ARG A 148 24.18 21.54 -0.33
CA ARG A 148 24.67 21.14 0.99
C ARG A 148 25.92 20.27 0.91
N SER A 149 26.69 20.29 1.98
CA SER A 149 27.78 19.32 2.16
C SER A 149 27.26 18.02 2.75
N LEU A 150 27.96 16.91 2.50
CA LEU A 150 27.73 15.66 3.21
C LEU A 150 28.51 15.66 4.53
N ILE A 151 27.84 15.27 5.61
CA ILE A 151 28.39 15.17 6.95
C ILE A 151 28.17 13.75 7.44
N ARG A 152 29.24 13.12 7.96
CA ARG A 152 29.14 11.81 8.58
C ARG A 152 28.46 11.91 9.94
N ASP A 153 27.41 11.13 10.14
CA ASP A 153 26.79 10.94 11.44
C ASP A 153 27.50 9.81 12.21
N ASP A 154 28.18 10.16 13.30
CA ASP A 154 28.94 9.19 14.10
C ASP A 154 28.05 8.14 14.79
N LEU A 155 26.79 8.47 15.11
CA LEU A 155 25.85 7.53 15.73
C LEU A 155 25.37 6.50 14.70
N LEU A 156 25.06 6.93 13.48
CA LEU A 156 24.75 6.01 12.37
C LEU A 156 25.95 5.14 12.03
N ALA A 157 27.15 5.72 11.95
CA ALA A 157 28.36 4.97 11.71
C ALA A 157 28.60 3.91 12.80
N ALA A 158 28.35 4.23 14.07
CA ALA A 158 28.43 3.28 15.18
C ALA A 158 27.37 2.18 15.06
N ARG A 159 26.13 2.51 14.69
CA ARG A 159 25.04 1.53 14.47
C ARG A 159 25.38 0.57 13.34
N ILE A 160 25.90 1.07 12.22
CA ILE A 160 26.31 0.24 11.08
C ILE A 160 27.44 -0.72 11.52
N ARG A 161 28.45 -0.23 12.25
CA ARG A 161 29.50 -1.10 12.82
C ARG A 161 28.90 -2.21 13.71
N GLY A 162 28.02 -1.84 14.65
CA GLY A 162 27.35 -2.78 15.54
C GLY A 162 26.51 -3.84 14.80
N PHE A 163 25.88 -3.48 13.68
CA PHE A 163 25.14 -4.41 12.84
C PHE A 163 26.04 -5.52 12.26
N PHE A 164 27.23 -5.17 11.77
CA PHE A 164 28.20 -6.16 11.27
C PHE A 164 28.80 -7.00 12.40
N GLU A 165 29.15 -6.37 13.52
CA GLU A 165 29.69 -7.04 14.71
C GLU A 165 28.71 -8.08 15.27
N SER A 166 27.42 -7.72 15.38
CA SER A 166 26.37 -8.65 15.87
C SER A 166 26.21 -9.90 15.01
N ARG A 167 26.66 -9.84 13.75
CA ARG A 167 26.63 -10.95 12.78
C ARG A 167 27.99 -11.63 12.62
N GLY A 168 28.98 -11.27 13.44
CA GLY A 168 30.33 -11.85 13.39
C GLY A 168 31.09 -11.53 12.11
N ARG A 169 30.78 -10.42 11.43
CA ARG A 169 31.40 -10.02 10.17
C ARG A 169 32.24 -8.77 10.35
N ALA A 170 33.39 -8.72 9.67
CA ALA A 170 34.12 -7.47 9.51
C ALA A 170 33.37 -6.55 8.54
N MET A 171 33.20 -5.28 8.91
CA MET A 171 32.57 -4.26 8.08
C MET A 171 33.57 -3.73 7.05
N ALA A 172 33.15 -3.57 5.80
CA ALA A 172 33.95 -2.88 4.80
C ALA A 172 33.89 -1.36 5.01
N GLU A 173 34.98 -0.65 4.72
CA GLU A 173 35.02 0.81 4.92
C GLU A 173 33.98 1.56 4.08
N SER A 174 33.65 1.03 2.89
CA SER A 174 32.61 1.60 2.02
C SER A 174 31.23 1.65 2.68
N ASN A 175 30.94 0.83 3.69
CA ASN A 175 29.69 0.91 4.44
C ASN A 175 29.55 2.20 5.25
N LEU A 176 30.65 2.86 5.61
CA LEU A 176 30.59 4.13 6.36
C LEU A 176 29.99 5.27 5.56
N LYS A 177 30.03 5.19 4.22
CA LYS A 177 29.39 6.18 3.36
C LYS A 177 27.87 6.25 3.59
N GLN A 178 27.26 5.16 4.05
CA GLN A 178 25.83 5.10 4.36
C GLN A 178 25.47 5.95 5.59
N ALA A 179 26.46 6.42 6.36
CA ALA A 179 26.30 7.38 7.44
C ALA A 179 26.56 8.85 7.00
N ASP A 180 26.88 9.09 5.72
CA ASP A 180 27.10 10.43 5.18
C ASP A 180 25.77 11.00 4.69
N LEU A 181 25.26 11.99 5.40
CA LEU A 181 23.97 12.62 5.10
C LEU A 181 24.17 14.08 4.70
N PRO A 182 23.29 14.66 3.85
CA PRO A 182 23.31 16.09 3.61
C PRO A 182 23.18 16.87 4.92
N GLU A 183 23.89 17.99 5.03
CA GLU A 183 23.83 18.84 6.23
C GLU A 183 22.38 19.18 6.62
N GLY A 184 22.05 19.05 7.91
CA GLY A 184 20.70 19.29 8.41
C GLY A 184 19.66 18.24 7.99
N ALA A 185 20.07 17.09 7.44
CA ALA A 185 19.19 15.95 7.23
C ALA A 185 18.80 15.31 8.56
N THR A 186 17.56 14.82 8.63
CA THR A 186 17.10 13.99 9.74
C THR A 186 17.17 12.51 9.32
N PRO A 187 17.89 11.65 10.05
CA PRO A 187 17.99 10.24 9.71
C PRO A 187 16.66 9.51 9.91
N ILE A 188 16.40 8.54 9.04
CA ILE A 188 15.29 7.59 9.15
C ILE A 188 15.87 6.23 9.50
N GLU A 189 15.35 5.66 10.58
CA GLU A 189 15.82 4.38 11.11
C GLU A 189 15.68 3.23 10.10
N ALA A 190 16.76 2.46 9.92
CA ALA A 190 16.79 1.27 9.07
C ALA A 190 16.71 -0.04 9.86
N GLU A 191 16.07 -1.02 9.24
CA GLU A 191 16.16 -2.43 9.62
C GLU A 191 17.42 -3.11 9.02
N GLY A 192 17.95 -2.57 7.92
CA GLY A 192 19.23 -2.92 7.31
C GLY A 192 20.38 -1.95 7.68
N THR A 193 21.42 -1.90 6.82
CA THR A 193 22.58 -1.01 7.02
C THR A 193 22.43 0.36 6.36
N ALA A 194 21.44 0.54 5.49
CA ALA A 194 21.20 1.78 4.74
C ALA A 194 20.13 2.61 5.46
N PRO A 195 20.47 3.55 6.37
CA PRO A 195 19.50 4.49 6.90
C PRO A 195 18.90 5.31 5.75
N GLY A 196 17.59 5.56 5.83
CA GLY A 196 17.00 6.61 5.03
C GLY A 196 17.32 7.97 5.65
N PHE A 197 16.90 9.04 5.00
CA PHE A 197 16.94 10.38 5.58
C PHE A 197 15.89 11.28 4.94
N TYR A 198 15.61 12.41 5.57
CA TYR A 198 14.88 13.48 4.91
C TYR A 198 15.45 14.87 5.18
N VAL A 199 15.21 15.76 4.24
CA VAL A 199 15.71 17.13 4.22
C VAL A 199 14.57 18.07 3.87
N GLU A 200 14.38 19.11 4.66
CA GLU A 200 13.53 20.24 4.27
C GLU A 200 14.32 21.18 3.36
N HIS A 201 13.80 21.50 2.19
CA HIS A 201 14.43 22.38 1.22
C HIS A 201 13.38 23.28 0.56
N ASP A 202 13.50 24.60 0.79
CA ASP A 202 12.48 25.59 0.43
C ASP A 202 11.10 25.21 0.99
N ASP A 203 10.08 25.13 0.14
CA ASP A 203 8.72 24.71 0.53
C ASP A 203 8.51 23.18 0.44
N ALA A 204 9.55 22.42 0.08
CA ALA A 204 9.48 20.98 -0.13
C ALA A 204 10.19 20.18 0.98
N VAL A 205 9.77 18.92 1.15
CA VAL A 205 10.50 17.92 1.92
C VAL A 205 10.94 16.77 1.02
N ILE A 206 12.23 16.43 1.06
CA ILE A 206 12.84 15.38 0.25
C ILE A 206 13.13 14.19 1.17
N PHE A 207 12.48 13.05 0.92
CA PHE A 207 12.74 11.77 1.58
C PHE A 207 13.61 10.88 0.70
N CYS A 208 14.60 10.23 1.28
CA CYS A 208 15.42 9.22 0.63
C CYS A 208 15.28 7.89 1.36
N LEU A 209 14.81 6.89 0.63
CA LEU A 209 14.51 5.54 1.11
C LEU A 209 15.36 4.50 0.36
N PRO A 210 15.64 3.33 0.95
CA PRO A 210 16.38 2.28 0.28
C PRO A 210 15.62 1.74 -0.96
N GLY A 211 16.34 1.09 -1.87
CA GLY A 211 15.74 0.44 -3.04
C GLY A 211 15.08 -0.91 -2.72
N VAL A 212 15.43 -1.52 -1.58
CA VAL A 212 14.88 -2.82 -1.14
C VAL A 212 13.43 -2.63 -0.69
N PRO A 213 12.43 -3.32 -1.31
CA PRO A 213 11.01 -3.00 -1.10
C PRO A 213 10.54 -3.07 0.35
N TRP A 214 10.90 -4.13 1.10
CA TRP A 214 10.43 -4.29 2.47
C TRP A 214 11.08 -3.29 3.45
N GLU A 215 12.33 -2.87 3.21
CA GLU A 215 12.98 -1.81 4.00
C GLU A 215 12.32 -0.45 3.71
N MET A 216 12.03 -0.18 2.44
CA MET A 216 11.35 1.03 1.99
C MET A 216 9.94 1.12 2.56
N ASP A 217 9.15 0.05 2.48
CA ASP A 217 7.79 -0.02 3.03
C ASP A 217 7.77 0.23 4.55
N ALA A 218 8.75 -0.32 5.28
CA ALA A 218 8.87 -0.10 6.71
C ALA A 218 9.14 1.37 7.06
N MET A 219 10.08 2.03 6.36
CA MET A 219 10.38 3.45 6.56
C MET A 219 9.23 4.35 6.14
N LEU A 220 8.56 4.00 5.05
CA LEU A 220 7.39 4.72 4.56
C LEU A 220 6.28 4.74 5.62
N ALA A 221 5.93 3.57 6.16
CA ALA A 221 4.90 3.43 7.18
C ALA A 221 5.25 4.10 8.51
N LYS A 222 6.50 3.92 8.99
CA LYS A 222 6.92 4.37 10.32
C LYS A 222 7.24 5.87 10.39
N THR A 223 7.70 6.48 9.29
CA THR A 223 8.22 7.86 9.31
C THR A 223 7.61 8.76 8.25
N VAL A 224 7.66 8.36 6.97
CA VAL A 224 7.24 9.25 5.87
C VAL A 224 5.76 9.59 5.96
N LEU A 225 4.89 8.58 6.13
CA LEU A 225 3.43 8.81 6.20
C LEU A 225 3.04 9.68 7.40
N PRO A 226 3.55 9.46 8.63
CA PRO A 226 3.30 10.38 9.75
C PRO A 226 3.71 11.84 9.47
N VAL A 227 4.92 12.06 8.94
CA VAL A 227 5.42 13.43 8.66
C VAL A 227 4.55 14.12 7.59
N LEU A 228 4.19 13.40 6.54
CA LEU A 228 3.36 13.95 5.47
C LEU A 228 1.91 14.19 5.89
N ARG A 229 1.34 13.33 6.75
CA ARG A 229 0.02 13.55 7.35
C ARG A 229 -0.04 14.84 8.15
N GLU A 230 0.99 15.11 8.95
CA GLU A 230 1.06 16.35 9.74
C GLU A 230 1.13 17.59 8.83
N ARG A 231 1.80 17.49 7.67
CA ARG A 231 1.93 18.56 6.67
C ARG A 231 0.69 18.77 5.81
N SER A 232 -0.01 17.71 5.39
CA SER A 232 -1.20 17.79 4.55
C SER A 232 -2.42 18.37 5.28
N GLY A 233 -2.37 18.45 6.62
CA GLY A 233 -3.50 18.79 7.46
C GLY A 233 -4.50 17.63 7.61
N ASP A 234 -5.61 17.87 8.31
CA ASP A 234 -6.58 16.83 8.73
C ASP A 234 -7.38 16.19 7.57
N ALA A 235 -7.09 16.49 6.31
CA ALA A 235 -7.79 15.85 5.20
C ALA A 235 -7.36 14.38 5.09
N VAL A 236 -8.32 13.46 5.21
CA VAL A 236 -8.12 12.03 5.00
C VAL A 236 -8.65 11.59 3.65
N THR A 237 -8.05 10.54 3.10
CA THR A 237 -8.57 9.84 1.93
C THR A 237 -9.03 8.46 2.32
N VAL A 238 -10.29 8.17 2.05
CA VAL A 238 -10.86 6.82 2.21
C VAL A 238 -11.09 6.26 0.82
N SER A 239 -10.73 4.98 0.62
CA SER A 239 -11.03 4.25 -0.60
C SER A 239 -11.81 2.98 -0.29
N ARG A 240 -12.81 2.68 -1.14
CA ARG A 240 -13.58 1.44 -1.11
C ARG A 240 -13.60 0.80 -2.49
N HIS A 241 -13.85 -0.50 -2.51
CA HIS A 241 -13.88 -1.29 -3.73
C HIS A 241 -15.20 -2.03 -3.86
N VAL A 242 -15.86 -1.85 -5.02
CA VAL A 242 -16.90 -2.78 -5.48
C VAL A 242 -16.24 -3.74 -6.47
N LEU A 243 -16.19 -5.00 -6.09
CA LEU A 243 -15.64 -6.07 -6.93
C LEU A 243 -16.78 -6.77 -7.65
N THR A 244 -16.57 -7.08 -8.93
CA THR A 244 -17.50 -7.90 -9.71
C THR A 244 -16.80 -9.07 -10.36
N VAL A 245 -17.45 -10.23 -10.35
CA VAL A 245 -17.00 -11.43 -11.06
C VAL A 245 -18.01 -11.82 -12.13
N GLY A 246 -17.52 -12.25 -13.29
CA GLY A 246 -18.36 -12.69 -14.41
C GLY A 246 -18.88 -11.57 -15.31
N VAL A 247 -18.64 -10.30 -14.94
CA VAL A 247 -18.96 -9.12 -15.76
C VAL A 247 -17.68 -8.36 -16.08
N GLY A 248 -17.46 -8.07 -17.36
CA GLY A 248 -16.27 -7.35 -17.82
C GLY A 248 -16.34 -5.86 -17.53
N GLU A 249 -15.17 -5.20 -17.48
CA GLU A 249 -15.04 -3.77 -17.15
C GLU A 249 -15.95 -2.86 -17.98
N SER A 250 -15.99 -3.06 -19.31
CA SER A 250 -16.80 -2.23 -20.20
C SER A 250 -18.30 -2.35 -19.91
N ALA A 251 -18.77 -3.53 -19.48
CA ALA A 251 -20.17 -3.73 -19.10
C ALA A 251 -20.47 -3.07 -17.75
N VAL A 252 -19.56 -3.17 -16.78
CA VAL A 252 -19.67 -2.46 -15.49
C VAL A 252 -19.71 -0.95 -15.73
N ALA A 253 -18.74 -0.40 -16.46
CA ALA A 253 -18.65 1.02 -16.77
C ALA A 253 -19.90 1.54 -17.49
N HIS A 254 -20.45 0.77 -18.43
CA HIS A 254 -21.69 1.11 -19.10
C HIS A 254 -22.91 1.13 -18.14
N ALA A 255 -23.01 0.15 -17.25
CA ALA A 255 -24.12 0.05 -16.30
C ALA A 255 -24.16 1.21 -15.28
N ILE A 256 -23.00 1.84 -15.00
CA ILE A 256 -22.89 2.93 -14.03
C ILE A 256 -22.46 4.27 -14.66
N ALA A 257 -22.60 4.42 -15.98
CA ALA A 257 -22.05 5.56 -16.72
C ALA A 257 -22.50 6.93 -16.18
N ASP A 258 -23.78 7.11 -15.88
CA ASP A 258 -24.30 8.38 -15.33
C ASP A 258 -23.78 8.68 -13.92
N ILE A 259 -23.46 7.66 -13.11
CA ILE A 259 -22.82 7.84 -11.80
C ILE A 259 -21.38 8.34 -11.99
N VAL A 260 -20.68 7.77 -12.98
CA VAL A 260 -19.31 8.17 -13.35
C VAL A 260 -19.30 9.59 -13.90
N ASP A 261 -20.25 9.95 -14.76
CA ASP A 261 -20.33 11.27 -15.38
C ASP A 261 -20.69 12.38 -14.36
N ALA A 262 -21.47 12.04 -13.33
CA ALA A 262 -21.87 12.96 -12.26
C ALA A 262 -20.85 13.05 -11.11
N GLN A 263 -19.76 12.28 -11.15
CA GLN A 263 -18.83 12.17 -10.04
C GLN A 263 -18.12 13.51 -9.74
N THR A 264 -17.88 13.78 -8.46
CA THR A 264 -17.04 14.90 -8.01
C THR A 264 -16.16 14.44 -6.86
N ASN A 265 -16.79 14.16 -5.72
CA ASN A 265 -16.21 13.53 -4.55
C ASN A 265 -17.31 12.63 -3.94
N PRO A 266 -17.16 11.29 -3.94
CA PRO A 266 -15.98 10.51 -4.31
C PRO A 266 -15.66 10.51 -5.81
N THR A 267 -14.40 10.20 -6.15
CA THR A 267 -13.99 9.83 -7.50
C THR A 267 -14.12 8.33 -7.73
N ILE A 268 -14.32 7.94 -8.99
CA ILE A 268 -14.59 6.58 -9.44
C ILE A 268 -13.53 6.20 -10.47
N ALA A 269 -12.81 5.10 -10.21
CA ALA A 269 -11.83 4.54 -11.13
C ALA A 269 -12.06 3.05 -11.35
N PHE A 270 -11.80 2.58 -12.56
CA PHE A 270 -11.94 1.18 -12.94
C PHE A 270 -10.57 0.50 -12.99
N LEU A 271 -10.49 -0.73 -12.48
CA LEU A 271 -9.37 -1.63 -12.68
C LEU A 271 -9.92 -3.01 -13.05
N ALA A 272 -9.33 -3.69 -14.03
CA ALA A 272 -9.69 -5.07 -14.35
C ALA A 272 -8.48 -5.99 -14.46
N GLY A 273 -8.68 -7.25 -14.09
CA GLY A 273 -7.68 -8.29 -14.19
C GLY A 273 -8.18 -9.61 -13.60
N GLY A 274 -7.72 -10.75 -14.13
CA GLY A 274 -8.06 -12.05 -13.58
C GLY A 274 -9.56 -12.38 -13.58
N GLY A 275 -10.34 -11.82 -14.51
CA GLY A 275 -11.80 -12.01 -14.58
C GLY A 275 -12.60 -11.22 -13.55
N VAL A 276 -11.95 -10.29 -12.85
CA VAL A 276 -12.55 -9.38 -11.87
C VAL A 276 -12.50 -7.96 -12.42
N ALA A 277 -13.62 -7.26 -12.34
CA ALA A 277 -13.65 -5.80 -12.48
C ALA A 277 -13.80 -5.18 -11.09
N ARG A 278 -13.03 -4.11 -10.85
CA ARG A 278 -12.96 -3.40 -9.58
C ARG A 278 -13.31 -1.95 -9.84
N VAL A 279 -14.36 -1.47 -9.17
CA VAL A 279 -14.73 -0.07 -9.12
C VAL A 279 -14.18 0.50 -7.81
N ARG A 280 -13.14 1.35 -7.90
CA ARG A 280 -12.57 2.06 -6.75
C ARG A 280 -13.30 3.37 -6.56
N LEU A 281 -13.86 3.56 -5.37
CA LEU A 281 -14.47 4.80 -4.89
C LEU A 281 -13.48 5.46 -3.94
N THR A 282 -13.09 6.71 -4.20
CA THR A 282 -12.13 7.43 -3.36
C THR A 282 -12.72 8.78 -2.94
N ALA A 283 -12.91 8.98 -1.64
CA ALA A 283 -13.36 10.26 -1.09
C ALA A 283 -12.24 10.95 -0.30
N LYS A 284 -12.16 12.28 -0.46
CA LYS A 284 -11.34 13.15 0.40
C LYS A 284 -12.24 13.96 1.31
N ALA A 285 -12.00 13.96 2.62
CA ALA A 285 -12.78 14.73 3.59
C ALA A 285 -11.94 15.10 4.83
N PRO A 286 -12.40 16.04 5.68
CA PRO A 286 -11.67 16.42 6.91
C PRO A 286 -11.55 15.34 7.98
N ASP A 287 -12.29 14.22 7.85
CA ASP A 287 -12.24 13.08 8.76
C ASP A 287 -12.82 11.83 8.06
N GLU A 288 -12.53 10.65 8.61
CA GLU A 288 -12.87 9.36 8.01
C GLU A 288 -14.39 9.15 7.94
N ALA A 289 -15.12 9.58 8.96
CA ALA A 289 -16.57 9.44 9.01
C ALA A 289 -17.26 10.22 7.89
N ARG A 290 -16.79 11.44 7.59
CA ARG A 290 -17.30 12.24 6.46
C ARG A 290 -16.93 11.64 5.11
N ALA A 291 -15.72 11.11 4.96
CA ALA A 291 -15.31 10.46 3.71
C ALA A 291 -16.17 9.20 3.44
N GLU A 292 -16.41 8.39 4.47
CA GLU A 292 -17.26 7.20 4.38
C GLU A 292 -18.73 7.58 4.06
N ALA A 293 -19.25 8.66 4.66
CA ALA A 293 -20.59 9.18 4.36
C ALA A 293 -20.76 9.67 2.91
N LEU A 294 -19.67 10.08 2.24
CA LEU A 294 -19.67 10.42 0.82
C LEU A 294 -19.63 9.16 -0.07
N ILE A 295 -18.92 8.11 0.37
CA ILE A 295 -18.76 6.86 -0.39
C ILE A 295 -20.03 6.01 -0.36
N GLN A 296 -20.62 5.81 0.82
CA GLN A 296 -21.75 4.90 1.04
C GLN A 296 -22.90 5.03 0.04
N PRO A 297 -23.47 6.23 -0.24
CA PRO A 297 -24.60 6.35 -1.16
C PRO A 297 -24.21 5.98 -2.60
N VAL A 298 -22.99 6.32 -3.02
CA VAL A 298 -22.47 5.99 -4.36
C VAL A 298 -22.21 4.49 -4.48
N GLU A 299 -21.61 3.89 -3.46
CA GLU A 299 -21.37 2.45 -3.39
C GLU A 299 -22.68 1.66 -3.45
N ALA A 300 -23.69 2.05 -2.65
CA ALA A 300 -25.00 1.42 -2.63
C ALA A 300 -25.68 1.48 -4.00
N ALA A 301 -25.65 2.63 -4.67
CA ALA A 301 -26.22 2.79 -6.01
C ALA A 301 -25.52 1.92 -7.07
N ILE A 302 -24.19 1.80 -6.99
CA ILE A 302 -23.42 0.93 -7.89
C ILE A 302 -23.78 -0.54 -7.64
N ARG A 303 -23.82 -0.96 -6.38
CA ARG A 303 -24.16 -2.34 -6.01
C ARG A 303 -25.56 -2.73 -6.45
N ASP A 304 -26.55 -1.86 -6.26
CA ASP A 304 -27.93 -2.09 -6.69
C ASP A 304 -28.03 -2.37 -8.19
N ARG A 305 -27.30 -1.60 -9.02
CA ARG A 305 -27.28 -1.79 -10.48
C ARG A 305 -26.54 -3.04 -10.94
N LEU A 306 -25.50 -3.43 -10.21
CA LEU A 306 -24.69 -4.59 -10.55
C LEU A 306 -25.30 -5.90 -10.00
N GLY A 307 -26.20 -5.81 -9.01
CA GLY A 307 -26.92 -6.94 -8.44
C GLY A 307 -25.98 -8.09 -8.03
N ASP A 308 -26.34 -9.31 -8.42
CA ASP A 308 -25.60 -10.54 -8.10
C ASP A 308 -24.18 -10.60 -8.70
N ALA A 309 -23.80 -9.67 -9.58
CA ALA A 309 -22.44 -9.57 -10.08
C ALA A 309 -21.50 -8.92 -9.05
N ALA A 310 -22.02 -8.05 -8.18
CA ALA A 310 -21.24 -7.41 -7.12
C ALA A 310 -21.03 -8.36 -5.94
N LEU A 311 -19.78 -8.51 -5.53
CA LEU A 311 -19.40 -9.29 -4.34
C LEU A 311 -19.75 -8.53 -3.07
N GLU A 312 -19.94 -9.23 -1.95
CA GLU A 312 -20.19 -8.64 -0.64
C GLU A 312 -19.11 -7.62 -0.23
N PRO A 313 -19.46 -6.52 0.49
CA PRO A 313 -18.50 -5.53 0.95
C PRO A 313 -17.55 -6.07 2.03
N GLY A 314 -16.43 -5.38 2.23
CA GLY A 314 -15.51 -5.60 3.36
C GLY A 314 -14.16 -6.20 2.98
N GLU A 315 -14.03 -6.76 1.79
CA GLU A 315 -12.83 -7.46 1.33
C GLU A 315 -12.38 -6.96 -0.05
N ASP A 316 -11.07 -6.87 -0.25
CA ASP A 316 -10.48 -6.30 -1.48
C ASP A 316 -10.13 -7.33 -2.56
N SER A 317 -10.44 -8.61 -2.32
CA SER A 317 -10.22 -9.70 -3.27
C SER A 317 -11.35 -10.73 -3.24
N VAL A 318 -11.54 -11.48 -4.34
CA VAL A 318 -12.50 -12.59 -4.42
C VAL A 318 -12.20 -13.66 -3.36
N VAL A 319 -10.91 -13.90 -3.11
CA VAL A 319 -10.43 -14.85 -2.10
C VAL A 319 -10.82 -14.38 -0.71
N GLY A 320 -10.61 -13.10 -0.39
CA GLY A 320 -11.02 -12.49 0.89
C GLY A 320 -12.53 -12.60 1.10
N VAL A 321 -13.33 -12.18 0.11
CA VAL A 321 -14.80 -12.28 0.16
C VAL A 321 -15.24 -13.72 0.45
N PHE A 322 -14.74 -14.67 -0.33
CA PHE A 322 -15.10 -16.08 -0.17
C PHE A 322 -14.65 -16.63 1.19
N SER A 323 -13.44 -16.28 1.65
CA SER A 323 -12.90 -16.75 2.93
C SER A 323 -13.71 -16.23 4.11
N SER A 324 -14.03 -14.93 4.11
CA SER A 324 -14.87 -14.29 5.13
C SER A 324 -16.29 -14.87 5.14
N LEU A 325 -16.86 -15.15 3.97
CA LEU A 325 -18.14 -15.85 3.87
C LEU A 325 -18.07 -17.28 4.44
N ALA A 326 -17.07 -18.08 4.03
CA ALA A 326 -16.91 -19.45 4.50
C ALA A 326 -16.73 -19.51 6.03
N ARG A 327 -15.90 -18.63 6.60
CA ARG A 327 -15.69 -18.50 8.06
C ARG A 327 -16.96 -18.06 8.78
N GLY A 328 -17.68 -17.07 8.24
CA GLY A 328 -18.93 -16.57 8.82
C GLY A 328 -20.01 -17.65 8.94
N HIS A 329 -20.02 -18.62 8.02
CA HIS A 329 -20.91 -19.78 8.03
C HIS A 329 -20.29 -21.04 8.67
N ASN A 330 -19.07 -20.95 9.23
CA ASN A 330 -18.32 -22.05 9.81
C ASN A 330 -18.21 -23.27 8.86
N LEU A 331 -17.94 -22.99 7.58
CA LEU A 331 -17.83 -23.99 6.52
C LEU A 331 -16.38 -24.44 6.36
N LYS A 332 -16.20 -25.75 6.23
CA LYS A 332 -14.92 -26.34 5.83
C LYS A 332 -14.80 -26.31 4.31
N VAL A 333 -13.67 -25.84 3.80
CA VAL A 333 -13.38 -25.70 2.37
C VAL A 333 -12.21 -26.59 1.98
N ALA A 334 -12.32 -27.25 0.84
CA ALA A 334 -11.23 -27.95 0.18
C ALA A 334 -11.19 -27.68 -1.32
N ALA A 335 -10.02 -27.88 -1.93
CA ALA A 335 -9.79 -27.62 -3.35
C ALA A 335 -9.34 -28.87 -4.13
N ALA A 336 -9.65 -28.91 -5.43
CA ALA A 336 -9.05 -29.83 -6.41
C ALA A 336 -8.63 -29.08 -7.67
N GLU A 337 -7.34 -29.12 -7.99
CA GLU A 337 -6.73 -28.24 -8.97
C GLU A 337 -6.10 -29.03 -10.11
N SER A 338 -6.41 -28.64 -11.35
CA SER A 338 -5.64 -29.04 -12.53
C SER A 338 -4.94 -27.82 -13.11
N LEU A 339 -5.63 -26.99 -13.90
CA LEU A 339 -4.96 -25.92 -14.64
C LEU A 339 -4.32 -24.84 -13.74
N THR A 340 -4.83 -24.65 -12.53
CA THR A 340 -4.28 -23.68 -11.56
C THR A 340 -3.01 -24.17 -10.88
N GLY A 341 -2.78 -25.49 -10.81
CA GLY A 341 -1.53 -26.10 -10.37
C GLY A 341 -1.10 -25.75 -8.95
N GLY A 342 -2.05 -25.58 -8.02
CA GLY A 342 -1.78 -25.21 -6.61
C GLY A 342 -2.05 -23.73 -6.30
N LEU A 343 -2.35 -22.90 -7.31
CA LEU A 343 -2.63 -21.48 -7.12
C LEU A 343 -3.87 -21.22 -6.24
N LEU A 344 -4.91 -22.03 -6.38
CA LEU A 344 -6.15 -21.89 -5.59
C LEU A 344 -5.88 -22.16 -4.11
N GLY A 345 -5.20 -23.27 -3.80
CA GLY A 345 -4.78 -23.59 -2.44
C GLY A 345 -3.84 -22.53 -1.86
N ALA A 346 -2.84 -22.07 -2.62
CA ALA A 346 -1.91 -21.03 -2.18
C ALA A 346 -2.63 -19.73 -1.79
N ASN A 347 -3.57 -19.26 -2.61
CA ASN A 347 -4.33 -18.04 -2.33
C ASN A 347 -5.26 -18.21 -1.13
N LEU A 348 -5.93 -19.36 -0.99
CA LEU A 348 -6.77 -19.62 0.19
C LEU A 348 -5.94 -19.68 1.48
N THR A 349 -4.68 -20.11 1.42
CA THR A 349 -3.77 -20.09 2.58
C THR A 349 -3.18 -18.72 2.91
N GLU A 350 -3.23 -17.75 2.00
CA GLU A 350 -2.80 -16.36 2.25
C GLU A 350 -3.85 -15.58 3.07
N ALA A 351 -5.10 -16.04 3.10
CA ALA A 351 -6.16 -15.41 3.88
C ALA A 351 -5.88 -15.52 5.39
N GLU A 352 -6.12 -14.43 6.13
CA GLU A 352 -6.00 -14.45 7.59
C GLU A 352 -6.98 -15.46 8.20
N GLY A 353 -6.48 -16.31 9.11
CA GLY A 353 -7.28 -17.39 9.69
C GLY A 353 -7.57 -18.55 8.71
N ALA A 354 -6.77 -18.73 7.65
CA ALA A 354 -6.93 -19.82 6.69
C ALA A 354 -7.12 -21.20 7.34
N SER A 355 -6.41 -21.48 8.43
CA SER A 355 -6.53 -22.76 9.17
C SER A 355 -7.92 -23.02 9.76
N ASP A 356 -8.74 -21.97 9.95
CA ASP A 356 -10.08 -22.10 10.54
C ASP A 356 -11.07 -22.73 9.56
N PHE A 357 -10.85 -22.56 8.24
CA PHE A 357 -11.82 -22.95 7.22
C PHE A 357 -11.21 -23.78 6.09
N PHE A 358 -9.92 -23.65 5.76
CA PHE A 358 -9.31 -24.34 4.62
C PHE A 358 -8.60 -25.64 5.05
N HIS A 359 -9.10 -26.77 4.55
CA HIS A 359 -8.68 -28.11 4.98
C HIS A 359 -7.72 -28.82 4.02
N GLY A 360 -7.47 -28.25 2.83
CA GLY A 360 -6.45 -28.76 1.91
C GLY A 360 -6.81 -28.66 0.43
N SER A 361 -5.85 -29.00 -0.42
CA SER A 361 -5.99 -29.04 -1.88
C SER A 361 -5.42 -30.33 -2.47
N LEU A 362 -6.09 -30.90 -3.48
CA LEU A 362 -5.56 -31.95 -4.34
C LEU A 362 -5.05 -31.33 -5.64
N VAL A 363 -3.77 -31.44 -5.96
CA VAL A 363 -3.25 -31.04 -7.28
C VAL A 363 -3.25 -32.25 -8.22
N CYS A 364 -4.29 -32.37 -9.05
CA CYS A 364 -4.51 -33.47 -9.99
C CYS A 364 -4.15 -33.06 -11.43
N TYR A 365 -2.86 -32.81 -11.65
CA TYR A 365 -2.37 -32.16 -12.86
C TYR A 365 -2.44 -33.03 -14.14
N SER A 366 -2.45 -34.35 -14.01
CA SER A 366 -2.63 -35.30 -15.12
C SER A 366 -3.97 -36.03 -15.06
N THR A 367 -4.44 -36.58 -16.17
CA THR A 367 -5.63 -37.45 -16.21
C THR A 367 -5.47 -38.67 -15.29
N GLU A 368 -4.26 -39.23 -15.22
CA GLU A 368 -3.93 -40.30 -14.27
C GLU A 368 -4.07 -39.83 -12.81
N ALA A 369 -3.57 -38.64 -12.47
CA ALA A 369 -3.71 -38.09 -11.12
C ALA A 369 -5.19 -37.82 -10.75
N LYS A 370 -6.02 -37.40 -11.71
CA LYS A 370 -7.47 -37.26 -11.49
C LYS A 370 -8.10 -38.60 -11.09
N ARG A 371 -7.69 -39.71 -11.71
CA ARG A 371 -8.13 -41.07 -11.34
C ARG A 371 -7.55 -41.51 -10.00
N ALA A 372 -6.23 -41.48 -9.86
CA ALA A 372 -5.54 -42.07 -8.71
C ALA A 372 -5.73 -41.27 -7.40
N VAL A 373 -5.69 -39.94 -7.47
CA VAL A 373 -5.70 -39.06 -6.29
C VAL A 373 -7.13 -38.61 -5.98
N ALA A 374 -7.79 -37.93 -6.92
CA ALA A 374 -9.16 -37.46 -6.72
C ALA A 374 -10.20 -38.59 -6.76
N GLY A 375 -9.91 -39.72 -7.42
CA GLY A 375 -10.88 -40.80 -7.58
C GLY A 375 -11.99 -40.41 -8.56
N VAL A 376 -11.67 -39.62 -9.59
CA VAL A 376 -12.62 -39.32 -10.68
C VAL A 376 -12.92 -40.61 -11.42
N ASP A 377 -14.20 -40.88 -11.65
CA ASP A 377 -14.66 -42.07 -12.36
C ASP A 377 -14.00 -42.14 -13.75
N PRO A 378 -13.34 -43.27 -14.09
CA PRO A 378 -12.87 -43.56 -15.44
C PRO A 378 -13.86 -43.19 -16.54
N ALA A 379 -15.15 -43.48 -16.38
CA ALA A 379 -16.19 -43.23 -17.37
C ALA A 379 -16.32 -41.73 -17.70
N ILE A 380 -16.21 -40.85 -16.70
CA ILE A 380 -16.28 -39.39 -16.91
C ILE A 380 -15.13 -38.92 -17.81
N LEU A 381 -13.93 -39.43 -17.55
CA LEU A 381 -12.73 -39.03 -18.28
C LEU A 381 -12.69 -39.64 -19.69
N ASP A 382 -13.25 -40.83 -19.86
CA ASP A 382 -13.29 -41.51 -21.16
C ASP A 382 -14.38 -40.94 -22.08
N GLU A 383 -15.54 -40.56 -21.52
CA GLU A 383 -16.68 -40.00 -22.29
C GLU A 383 -16.57 -38.49 -22.51
N HIS A 384 -16.23 -37.73 -21.47
CA HIS A 384 -16.26 -36.25 -21.51
C HIS A 384 -14.87 -35.62 -21.58
N GLY A 385 -13.81 -36.36 -21.28
CA GLY A 385 -12.46 -35.82 -21.19
C GLY A 385 -12.18 -35.08 -19.87
N ALA A 386 -10.92 -34.66 -19.68
CA ALA A 386 -10.50 -33.90 -18.51
C ALA A 386 -10.92 -32.42 -18.61
N VAL A 387 -11.17 -31.91 -19.81
CA VAL A 387 -11.61 -30.53 -20.08
C VAL A 387 -13.14 -30.49 -20.24
N SER A 388 -13.87 -30.75 -19.15
CA SER A 388 -15.33 -30.86 -19.15
C SER A 388 -15.97 -30.37 -17.85
N ALA A 389 -17.29 -30.12 -17.88
CA ALA A 389 -18.05 -29.73 -16.71
C ALA A 389 -18.18 -30.90 -15.72
N GLU A 390 -18.35 -32.11 -16.25
CA GLU A 390 -18.47 -33.37 -15.51
C GLU A 390 -17.18 -33.67 -14.73
N CYS A 391 -16.02 -33.48 -15.36
CA CYS A 391 -14.73 -33.60 -14.67
C CYS A 391 -14.57 -32.53 -13.58
N ALA A 392 -14.97 -31.28 -13.84
CA ALA A 392 -14.91 -30.21 -12.84
C ALA A 392 -15.80 -30.48 -11.62
N ALA A 393 -17.03 -30.95 -11.84
CA ALA A 393 -17.96 -31.36 -10.78
C ALA A 393 -17.38 -32.53 -9.95
N ALA A 394 -16.89 -33.58 -10.63
CA ALA A 394 -16.30 -34.74 -9.96
C ALA A 394 -15.06 -34.37 -9.11
N LEU A 395 -14.24 -33.41 -9.58
CA LEU A 395 -13.11 -32.89 -8.82
C LEU A 395 -13.56 -32.11 -7.57
N ALA A 396 -14.60 -31.28 -7.67
CA ALA A 396 -15.12 -30.53 -6.53
C ALA A 396 -15.67 -31.46 -5.45
N GLU A 397 -16.45 -32.47 -5.84
CA GLU A 397 -16.95 -33.51 -4.95
C GLU A 397 -15.81 -34.32 -4.31
N ALA A 398 -14.78 -34.67 -5.10
CA ALA A 398 -13.62 -35.36 -4.61
C ALA A 398 -12.88 -34.55 -3.55
N ALA A 399 -12.69 -33.25 -3.75
CA ALA A 399 -12.08 -32.36 -2.76
C ALA A 399 -12.87 -32.38 -1.44
N ALA A 400 -14.19 -32.14 -1.51
CA ALA A 400 -15.07 -32.15 -0.35
C ALA A 400 -14.99 -33.49 0.41
N ARG A 401 -15.14 -34.61 -0.31
CA ARG A 401 -15.11 -35.96 0.25
C ARG A 401 -13.77 -36.30 0.89
N ARG A 402 -12.65 -36.00 0.24
CA ARG A 402 -11.29 -36.41 0.68
C ARG A 402 -10.86 -35.68 1.95
N PHE A 403 -11.28 -34.43 2.12
CA PHE A 403 -10.92 -33.61 3.28
C PHE A 403 -12.05 -33.49 4.32
N GLY A 404 -13.21 -34.12 4.09
CA GLY A 404 -14.37 -33.98 4.95
C GLY A 404 -14.86 -32.54 5.05
N ALA A 405 -14.80 -31.82 3.93
CA ALA A 405 -15.16 -30.40 3.83
C ALA A 405 -16.62 -30.23 3.39
N ASP A 406 -17.27 -29.15 3.85
CA ASP A 406 -18.62 -28.77 3.41
C ASP A 406 -18.63 -28.26 1.98
N VAL A 407 -17.56 -27.53 1.60
CA VAL A 407 -17.37 -26.88 0.32
C VAL A 407 -16.18 -27.51 -0.41
N GLY A 408 -16.41 -27.95 -1.64
CA GLY A 408 -15.34 -28.35 -2.56
C GLY A 408 -15.27 -27.39 -3.74
N VAL A 409 -14.09 -26.87 -4.07
CA VAL A 409 -13.88 -26.02 -5.26
C VAL A 409 -12.92 -26.69 -6.22
N ALA A 410 -13.18 -26.61 -7.51
CA ALA A 410 -12.35 -27.28 -8.50
C ALA A 410 -12.13 -26.49 -9.78
N THR A 411 -10.99 -26.77 -10.42
CA THR A 411 -10.58 -26.14 -11.67
C THR A 411 -9.98 -27.16 -12.65
N THR A 412 -10.48 -27.17 -13.88
CA THR A 412 -9.89 -27.91 -15.00
C THR A 412 -10.00 -27.12 -16.32
N GLY A 413 -9.18 -27.45 -17.32
CA GLY A 413 -9.19 -26.77 -18.61
C GLY A 413 -7.81 -26.44 -19.17
N VAL A 414 -7.79 -25.58 -20.19
CA VAL A 414 -6.64 -25.34 -21.06
C VAL A 414 -6.09 -23.94 -20.83
N ALA A 415 -5.00 -23.81 -20.06
CA ALA A 415 -4.33 -22.54 -19.85
C ALA A 415 -3.37 -22.13 -20.99
N GLY A 416 -3.19 -22.98 -22.01
CA GLY A 416 -2.33 -22.73 -23.17
C GLY A 416 -0.82 -22.83 -22.90
N PRO A 417 0.01 -22.60 -23.93
CA PRO A 417 -0.38 -22.09 -25.26
C PRO A 417 -0.93 -23.15 -26.22
N ALA A 418 -0.70 -24.44 -25.96
CA ALA A 418 -1.19 -25.53 -26.81
C ALA A 418 -2.66 -25.87 -26.51
N GLU A 419 -3.35 -26.41 -27.51
CA GLU A 419 -4.66 -27.05 -27.33
C GLU A 419 -4.54 -28.36 -26.54
N GLN A 420 -5.63 -28.77 -25.90
CA GLN A 420 -5.74 -30.06 -25.22
C GLN A 420 -7.12 -30.65 -25.46
N GLU A 421 -7.19 -31.93 -25.83
CA GLU A 421 -8.46 -32.64 -26.06
C GLU A 421 -9.38 -31.92 -27.08
N GLY A 422 -8.79 -31.24 -28.08
CA GLY A 422 -9.52 -30.45 -29.08
C GLY A 422 -10.04 -29.10 -28.57
N HIS A 423 -9.73 -28.71 -27.34
CA HIS A 423 -10.10 -27.42 -26.77
C HIS A 423 -8.97 -26.40 -26.90
N ALA A 424 -9.33 -25.22 -27.38
CA ALA A 424 -8.43 -24.08 -27.47
C ALA A 424 -8.06 -23.52 -26.08
N PRO A 425 -6.87 -22.91 -25.93
CA PRO A 425 -6.50 -22.12 -24.75
C PRO A 425 -7.60 -21.14 -24.33
N GLY A 426 -7.84 -21.07 -23.02
CA GLY A 426 -8.92 -20.29 -22.43
C GLY A 426 -10.20 -21.08 -22.20
N THR A 427 -10.33 -22.31 -22.69
CA THR A 427 -11.45 -23.18 -22.31
C THR A 427 -11.26 -23.67 -20.87
N ILE A 428 -12.04 -23.15 -19.94
CA ILE A 428 -11.95 -23.44 -18.50
C ILE A 428 -13.28 -24.01 -18.02
N PHE A 429 -13.23 -25.00 -17.14
CA PHE A 429 -14.37 -25.48 -16.37
C PHE A 429 -14.04 -25.37 -14.89
N VAL A 430 -14.97 -24.79 -14.15
CA VAL A 430 -14.90 -24.67 -12.69
C VAL A 430 -16.04 -25.45 -12.06
N GLY A 431 -15.77 -26.08 -10.93
CA GLY A 431 -16.76 -26.86 -10.17
C GLY A 431 -16.84 -26.35 -8.74
N ALA A 432 -18.03 -26.41 -8.16
CA ALA A 432 -18.25 -26.17 -6.75
C ALA A 432 -19.22 -27.19 -6.18
N HIS A 433 -18.93 -27.66 -4.97
CA HIS A 433 -19.75 -28.56 -4.19
C HIS A 433 -20.11 -27.87 -2.88
N LEU A 434 -21.36 -27.99 -2.44
CA LEU A 434 -21.83 -27.55 -1.13
C LEU A 434 -22.79 -28.61 -0.58
N ARG A 435 -22.37 -29.34 0.46
CA ARG A 435 -23.22 -30.27 1.25
C ARG A 435 -24.16 -31.14 0.42
N GLY A 436 -23.63 -31.82 -0.59
CA GLY A 436 -24.39 -32.75 -1.43
C GLY A 436 -24.96 -32.15 -2.72
N GLN A 437 -24.87 -30.84 -2.93
CA GLN A 437 -25.17 -30.19 -4.20
C GLN A 437 -23.88 -29.84 -4.94
N THR A 438 -23.83 -30.11 -6.24
CA THR A 438 -22.65 -29.82 -7.07
C THR A 438 -23.06 -29.06 -8.32
N GLU A 439 -22.38 -27.97 -8.61
CA GLU A 439 -22.48 -27.22 -9.86
C GLU A 439 -21.15 -27.20 -10.59
N ALA A 440 -21.20 -27.14 -11.92
CA ALA A 440 -20.04 -26.83 -12.74
C ALA A 440 -20.41 -25.83 -13.83
N ARG A 441 -19.47 -24.96 -14.19
CA ARG A 441 -19.66 -23.93 -15.21
C ARG A 441 -18.47 -23.86 -16.15
N ARG A 442 -18.77 -23.64 -17.43
CA ARG A 442 -17.77 -23.27 -18.43
C ARG A 442 -17.46 -21.78 -18.29
N VAL A 443 -16.18 -21.45 -18.32
CA VAL A 443 -15.65 -20.09 -18.30
C VAL A 443 -14.72 -19.92 -19.49
N GLN A 444 -14.82 -18.78 -20.17
CA GLN A 444 -13.91 -18.42 -21.24
C GLN A 444 -12.82 -17.50 -20.70
N GLY A 445 -11.62 -18.04 -20.53
CA GLY A 445 -10.42 -17.29 -20.20
C GLY A 445 -9.87 -16.52 -21.40
N TYR A 446 -9.04 -15.52 -21.11
CA TYR A 446 -8.37 -14.67 -22.09
C TYR A 446 -6.97 -14.26 -21.59
N GLY A 447 -6.15 -13.74 -22.51
CA GLY A 447 -4.79 -13.29 -22.20
C GLY A 447 -3.79 -14.44 -22.13
N ASN A 448 -2.76 -14.30 -21.30
CA ASN A 448 -1.70 -15.30 -21.16
C ASN A 448 -2.07 -16.41 -20.16
N ARG A 449 -1.24 -17.46 -20.12
CA ARG A 449 -1.40 -18.62 -19.22
C ARG A 449 -1.59 -18.24 -17.75
N SER A 450 -0.87 -17.23 -17.26
CA SER A 450 -0.98 -16.78 -15.88
C SER A 450 -2.34 -16.15 -15.60
N ASN A 451 -2.84 -15.28 -16.49
CA ASN A 451 -4.15 -14.67 -16.35
C ASN A 451 -5.28 -15.71 -16.43
N MET A 452 -5.18 -16.70 -17.32
CA MET A 452 -6.16 -17.79 -17.40
C MET A 452 -6.27 -18.58 -16.09
N ARG A 453 -5.15 -18.82 -15.40
CA ARG A 453 -5.13 -19.49 -14.09
C ARG A 453 -5.83 -18.66 -13.01
N VAL A 454 -5.62 -17.34 -13.01
CA VAL A 454 -6.28 -16.43 -12.07
C VAL A 454 -7.78 -16.34 -12.36
N ILE A 455 -8.19 -16.30 -13.64
CA ILE A 455 -9.61 -16.36 -14.03
C ILE A 455 -10.27 -17.63 -13.51
N ALA A 456 -9.63 -18.79 -13.67
CA ALA A 456 -10.14 -20.07 -13.19
C ALA A 456 -10.33 -20.07 -11.66
N LEU A 457 -9.33 -19.56 -10.93
CA LEU A 457 -9.37 -19.41 -9.48
C LEU A 457 -10.56 -18.55 -9.04
N ASN A 458 -10.66 -17.32 -9.55
CA ASN A 458 -11.72 -16.39 -9.16
C ASN A 458 -13.11 -16.91 -9.54
N SER A 459 -13.24 -17.57 -10.69
CA SER A 459 -14.52 -18.12 -11.14
C SER A 459 -14.97 -19.32 -10.30
N ALA A 460 -14.05 -20.17 -9.86
CA ALA A 460 -14.38 -21.29 -8.98
C ALA A 460 -14.85 -20.81 -7.60
N LEU A 461 -14.17 -19.80 -7.05
CA LEU A 461 -14.56 -19.19 -5.77
C LEU A 461 -15.90 -18.46 -5.87
N ASP A 462 -16.15 -17.70 -6.95
CA ASP A 462 -17.46 -17.04 -7.13
C ASP A 462 -18.59 -18.06 -7.33
N LEU A 463 -18.35 -19.18 -8.03
CA LEU A 463 -19.35 -20.24 -8.15
C LEU A 463 -19.73 -20.80 -6.77
N ALA A 464 -18.74 -21.16 -5.93
CA ALA A 464 -19.01 -21.65 -4.59
C ALA A 464 -19.65 -20.58 -3.68
N ARG A 465 -19.20 -19.32 -3.78
CA ARG A 465 -19.79 -18.18 -3.06
C ARG A 465 -21.28 -18.06 -3.35
N ARG A 466 -21.69 -18.09 -4.63
CA ARG A 466 -23.10 -18.03 -5.03
C ARG A 466 -23.91 -19.17 -4.43
N MET A 467 -23.39 -20.40 -4.46
CA MET A 467 -24.07 -21.55 -3.83
C MET A 467 -24.27 -21.34 -2.32
N ILE A 468 -23.27 -20.80 -1.61
CA ILE A 468 -23.38 -20.51 -0.17
C ILE A 468 -24.45 -19.44 0.09
N VAL A 469 -24.41 -18.33 -0.65
CA VAL A 469 -25.38 -17.23 -0.53
C VAL A 469 -26.79 -17.71 -0.83
N ASP A 470 -26.99 -18.46 -1.91
CA ASP A 470 -28.32 -18.97 -2.30
C ASP A 470 -28.85 -19.98 -1.29
N SER A 471 -27.99 -20.83 -0.71
CA SER A 471 -28.39 -21.76 0.36
C SER A 471 -28.77 -21.07 1.68
N SER A 472 -28.38 -19.81 1.85
CA SER A 472 -28.62 -19.01 3.04
C SER A 472 -29.83 -18.07 2.90
N LYS A 473 -30.45 -18.01 1.72
CA LYS A 473 -31.69 -17.25 1.51
C LYS A 473 -32.84 -17.96 2.26
N PRO A 474 -33.66 -17.20 3.01
CA PRO A 474 -34.71 -17.74 3.87
C PRO A 474 -35.86 -18.42 3.12
#